data_AF-A0A1S8B9Q6-F1
#
_entry.id   AF-A0A1S8B9Q6-F1
#
_cell.length_a   1.000
_cell.length_b   1.000
_cell.length_c   1.000
_cell.angle_alpha   90.00
_cell.angle_beta   90.00
_cell.angle_gamma   90.00
#
_symmetry.space_group_name_H-M   'P 1'
#
loop_
_entity.id
_entity.type
_entity.pdbx_description
1 polymer ?
#
loop_
_entity_poly.entity_id
_entity_poly.type
_entity_poly.pdbx_seq_one_letter_code
_entity_poly.pdbx_strand_id
1 'polypeptide(L)'
;MLLPVVSLNILLLGKSYPFSRYVLFIAVTLGLLLVTLESPLALLAIGTGSGYHHGHLLGFVLLLINLFLEGSTYIVLEHVVSSPAIYGGLRGPQRMLAQNMVATLFTTCYLIGVQLLPESTLPAVAHESRGELFVALQFLAQQPAVIYNIACYAVLAAASQLLLFVAFPNFSSLVQTNIRVVRKTLAMLTSILWFQKKPTGWQWLGLVLVFGGAAVDGWMQRLEYEEERHEGEKKAM
;
A
#
# COMPACT_ATOMS: atom_id res chain seq x y z
N MET A 1 0.78 -8.23 0.67
CA MET A 1 0.84 -6.96 -0.10
C MET A 1 1.40 -7.17 -1.49
N LEU A 2 2.49 -7.92 -1.65
CA LEU A 2 3.09 -8.20 -2.97
C LEU A 2 2.26 -9.17 -3.82
N LEU A 3 1.57 -10.13 -3.20
CA LEU A 3 0.80 -11.17 -3.90
C LEU A 3 -0.26 -10.64 -4.90
N PRO A 4 -1.21 -9.76 -4.53
CA PRO A 4 -2.19 -9.25 -5.49
C PRO A 4 -1.56 -8.41 -6.61
N VAL A 5 -0.54 -7.61 -6.27
CA VAL A 5 0.19 -6.76 -7.21
C VAL A 5 0.95 -7.60 -8.23
N VAL A 6 1.62 -8.67 -7.78
CA VAL A 6 2.37 -9.61 -8.62
C VAL A 6 1.42 -10.39 -9.52
N SER A 7 0.31 -10.90 -8.98
CA SER A 7 -0.73 -11.55 -9.77
C SER A 7 -1.30 -10.62 -10.85
N LEU A 8 -1.53 -9.34 -10.53
CA LEU A 8 -1.97 -8.33 -11.50
C LEU A 8 -0.90 -8.05 -12.55
N ASN A 9 0.38 -7.97 -12.16
CA ASN A 9 1.49 -7.75 -13.07
C ASN A 9 1.61 -8.91 -14.09
N ILE A 10 1.36 -10.14 -13.66
CA ILE A 10 1.33 -11.31 -14.53
C ILE A 10 0.11 -11.27 -15.45
N LEU A 11 -1.07 -10.93 -14.90
CA LEU A 11 -2.34 -10.96 -15.63
C LEU A 11 -2.50 -9.80 -16.64
N LEU A 12 -2.00 -8.60 -16.31
CA LEU A 12 -2.16 -7.39 -17.13
C LEU A 12 -0.90 -6.99 -17.92
N LEU A 13 0.31 -7.25 -17.40
CA LEU A 13 1.56 -6.96 -18.10
C LEU A 13 2.20 -8.18 -18.79
N GLY A 14 1.63 -9.38 -18.61
CA GLY A 14 2.11 -10.61 -19.27
C GLY A 14 3.54 -11.02 -18.87
N LYS A 15 4.12 -10.37 -17.85
CA LYS A 15 5.48 -10.65 -17.40
C LYS A 15 5.51 -11.93 -16.57
N SER A 16 6.31 -12.89 -17.03
CA SER A 16 6.56 -14.14 -16.31
C SER A 16 7.77 -13.97 -15.41
N TYR A 17 7.60 -14.11 -14.09
CA TYR A 17 8.72 -14.11 -13.15
C TYR A 17 9.27 -15.54 -12.94
N PRO A 18 10.57 -15.71 -12.66
CA PRO A 18 11.11 -17.00 -12.26
C PRO A 18 10.52 -17.47 -10.92
N PHE A 19 10.41 -18.78 -10.73
CA PHE A 19 9.79 -19.39 -9.53
C PHE A 19 10.37 -18.86 -8.20
N SER A 20 11.66 -18.53 -8.17
CA SER A 20 12.34 -17.93 -7.03
C SER A 20 11.72 -16.62 -6.54
N ARG A 21 11.22 -15.77 -7.45
CA ARG A 21 10.56 -14.49 -7.08
C ARG A 21 9.21 -14.71 -6.40
N TYR A 22 8.45 -15.72 -6.80
CA TYR A 22 7.19 -16.04 -6.13
C TYR A 22 7.41 -16.48 -4.69
N VAL A 23 8.38 -17.35 -4.46
CA VAL A 23 8.75 -17.80 -3.10
C VAL A 23 9.16 -16.59 -2.25
N LEU A 24 9.93 -15.67 -2.82
CA LEU A 24 10.35 -14.43 -2.16
C LEU A 24 9.16 -13.55 -1.77
N PHE A 25 8.22 -13.31 -2.68
CA PHE A 25 7.04 -12.48 -2.40
C PHE A 25 6.08 -13.10 -1.39
N ILE A 26 5.94 -14.44 -1.40
CA ILE A 26 5.21 -15.18 -0.39
C ILE A 26 5.90 -15.04 0.96
N ALA A 27 7.22 -15.22 1.03
CA ALA A 27 8.00 -15.09 2.26
C ALA A 27 7.89 -13.67 2.86
N VAL A 28 8.01 -12.62 2.04
CA VAL A 28 7.84 -11.22 2.49
C VAL A 28 6.40 -10.97 2.96
N THR A 29 5.40 -11.51 2.25
CA THR A 29 4.00 -11.34 2.64
C THR A 29 3.70 -12.05 3.96
N LEU A 30 4.21 -13.28 4.15
CA LEU A 30 4.11 -14.01 5.41
C LEU A 30 4.86 -13.31 6.54
N GLY A 31 6.05 -12.78 6.28
CA GLY A 31 6.81 -11.99 7.25
C GLY A 31 6.04 -10.77 7.73
N LEU A 32 5.40 -10.03 6.82
CA LEU A 32 4.56 -8.89 7.16
C LEU A 32 3.33 -9.29 7.99
N LEU A 33 2.71 -10.43 7.67
CA LEU A 33 1.59 -10.97 8.45
C LEU A 33 2.02 -11.38 9.86
N LEU A 34 3.16 -12.05 10.01
CA LEU A 34 3.71 -12.44 11.32
C LEU A 34 4.05 -11.23 12.18
N VAL A 35 4.61 -10.19 11.55
CA VAL A 35 4.88 -8.91 12.20
C VAL A 35 3.56 -8.30 12.70
N THR A 36 2.52 -8.29 11.87
CA THR A 36 1.22 -7.67 12.18
C THR A 36 0.38 -8.43 13.21
N LEU A 37 0.34 -9.77 13.13
CA LEU A 37 -0.59 -10.60 13.92
C LEU A 37 -0.01 -11.05 15.28
N GLU A 38 1.23 -10.67 15.59
CA GLU A 38 1.97 -10.95 16.83
C GLU A 38 2.17 -12.46 17.17
N SER A 39 1.40 -13.37 16.55
CA SER A 39 1.46 -14.82 16.72
C SER A 39 1.05 -15.59 15.45
N PRO A 40 1.65 -16.77 15.19
CA PRO A 40 1.28 -17.64 14.08
C PRO A 40 -0.06 -18.37 14.32
N LEU A 41 -0.50 -18.52 15.58
CA LEU A 41 -1.82 -19.06 15.90
C LEU A 41 -2.94 -18.17 15.39
N ALA A 42 -2.78 -16.84 15.46
CA ALA A 42 -3.72 -15.90 14.87
C ALA A 42 -3.77 -16.02 13.34
N LEU A 43 -2.70 -16.50 12.70
CA LEU A 43 -2.62 -16.75 11.25
C LEU A 43 -3.28 -18.07 10.86
N LEU A 44 -3.17 -19.12 11.69
CA LEU A 44 -3.87 -20.40 11.52
C LEU A 44 -5.35 -20.32 11.89
N ALA A 45 -5.72 -19.38 12.77
CA ALA A 45 -7.11 -19.09 13.12
C ALA A 45 -7.87 -18.37 11.99
N ILE A 46 -7.17 -17.89 10.95
CA ILE A 46 -7.77 -17.30 9.75
C ILE A 46 -8.47 -18.43 8.99
N GLY A 47 -9.77 -18.58 9.23
CA GLY A 47 -10.62 -19.57 8.57
C GLY A 47 -11.06 -20.76 9.44
N THR A 48 -10.55 -20.91 10.67
CA THR A 48 -11.08 -21.91 11.61
C THR A 48 -12.17 -21.29 12.48
N GLY A 49 -13.40 -21.79 12.35
CA GLY A 49 -14.63 -21.26 12.96
C GLY A 49 -14.70 -21.32 14.49
N SER A 50 -13.89 -20.53 15.21
CA SER A 50 -14.04 -20.30 16.65
C SER A 50 -14.69 -18.93 16.97
N GLY A 51 -16.01 -18.91 17.19
CA GLY A 51 -16.68 -18.04 18.16
C GLY A 51 -17.02 -16.54 17.92
N TYR A 52 -16.49 -15.79 16.93
CA TYR A 52 -16.81 -14.35 16.75
C TYR A 52 -16.81 -13.89 15.26
N HIS A 53 -17.67 -14.49 14.42
CA HIS A 53 -17.34 -14.74 12.99
C HIS A 53 -17.82 -13.80 11.87
N HIS A 54 -18.47 -12.66 12.12
CA HIS A 54 -18.83 -11.75 10.99
C HIS A 54 -17.80 -10.63 10.72
N GLY A 55 -17.07 -10.16 11.74
CA GLY A 55 -16.15 -9.02 11.59
C GLY A 55 -14.79 -9.37 10.96
N HIS A 56 -14.25 -10.55 11.24
CA HIS A 56 -12.91 -10.91 10.78
C HIS A 56 -12.86 -11.25 9.28
N LEU A 57 -13.80 -12.05 8.77
CA LEU A 57 -13.83 -12.41 7.34
C LEU A 57 -14.05 -11.17 6.46
N LEU A 58 -14.99 -10.30 6.84
CA LEU A 58 -15.24 -9.06 6.13
C LEU A 58 -14.01 -8.13 6.15
N GLY A 59 -13.33 -8.00 7.30
CA GLY A 59 -12.07 -7.27 7.40
C GLY A 59 -10.97 -7.82 6.49
N PHE A 60 -10.80 -9.15 6.42
CA PHE A 60 -9.85 -9.79 5.52
C PHE A 60 -10.19 -9.57 4.04
N VAL A 61 -11.47 -9.69 3.67
CA VAL A 61 -11.93 -9.44 2.29
C VAL A 61 -11.72 -7.98 1.91
N LEU A 62 -12.08 -7.03 2.78
CA LEU A 62 -11.84 -5.60 2.55
C LEU A 62 -10.35 -5.28 2.42
N LEU A 63 -9.49 -5.92 3.22
CA LEU A 63 -8.05 -5.79 3.12
C LEU A 63 -7.55 -6.31 1.77
N LEU A 64 -8.00 -7.49 1.32
CA LEU A 64 -7.63 -8.02 0.00
C LEU A 64 -8.06 -7.10 -1.15
N ILE A 65 -9.29 -6.57 -1.10
CA ILE A 65 -9.80 -5.61 -2.09
C ILE A 65 -8.96 -4.34 -2.06
N ASN A 66 -8.66 -3.79 -0.88
CA ASN A 66 -7.83 -2.59 -0.74
C ASN A 66 -6.44 -2.79 -1.38
N LEU A 67 -5.81 -3.93 -1.12
CA LEU A 67 -4.51 -4.27 -1.71
C LEU A 67 -4.57 -4.45 -3.23
N PHE A 68 -5.63 -5.04 -3.74
CA PHE A 68 -5.85 -5.21 -5.18
C PHE A 68 -5.99 -3.85 -5.89
N LEU A 69 -6.82 -2.96 -5.33
CA LEU A 69 -7.02 -1.61 -5.85
C LEU A 69 -5.74 -0.76 -5.77
N GLU A 70 -4.98 -0.90 -4.68
CA GLU A 70 -3.68 -0.25 -4.52
C GLU A 70 -2.72 -0.70 -5.64
N GLY A 71 -2.60 -2.01 -5.88
CA GLY A 71 -1.77 -2.57 -6.95
C GLY A 71 -2.16 -2.11 -8.35
N SER A 72 -3.46 -2.12 -8.64
CA SER A 72 -4.00 -1.66 -9.93
C SER A 72 -3.67 -0.20 -10.20
N THR A 73 -3.83 0.68 -9.21
CA THR A 73 -3.52 2.11 -9.33
C THR A 73 -2.05 2.33 -9.70
N TYR A 74 -1.14 1.53 -9.14
CA TYR A 74 0.29 1.61 -9.45
C TYR A 74 0.62 1.18 -10.87
N ILE A 75 -0.01 0.12 -11.37
CA ILE A 75 0.15 -0.34 -12.76
C ILE A 75 -0.37 0.71 -13.73
N VAL A 76 -1.52 1.31 -13.44
CA VAL A 76 -2.05 2.43 -14.24
C VAL A 76 -1.08 3.61 -14.23
N LEU A 77 -0.50 3.94 -13.06
CA LEU A 77 0.47 5.02 -12.96
C LEU A 77 1.76 4.74 -13.74
N GLU A 78 2.24 3.50 -13.73
CA GLU A 78 3.39 3.06 -14.55
C GLU A 78 3.06 3.17 -16.05
N HIS A 79 1.86 2.74 -16.45
CA HIS A 79 1.38 2.88 -17.82
C HIS A 79 1.32 4.35 -18.27
N VAL A 80 0.75 5.23 -17.45
CA VAL A 80 0.67 6.68 -17.71
C VAL A 80 2.06 7.30 -17.89
N VAL A 81 3.05 6.85 -17.13
CA VAL A 81 4.44 7.32 -17.29
C VAL A 81 5.09 6.78 -18.56
N SER A 82 4.85 5.51 -18.88
CA SER A 82 5.43 4.84 -20.05
C SER A 82 4.84 5.34 -21.38
N SER A 83 3.66 5.97 -21.36
CA SER A 83 2.94 6.48 -22.54
C SER A 83 2.80 8.01 -22.56
N PRO A 84 3.92 8.77 -22.61
CA PRO A 84 3.89 10.23 -22.56
C PRO A 84 3.20 10.87 -23.77
N ALA A 85 3.11 10.17 -24.91
CA ALA A 85 2.41 10.63 -26.11
C ALA A 85 0.88 10.71 -25.95
N ILE A 86 0.30 9.91 -25.04
CA ILE A 86 -1.15 9.83 -24.80
C ILE A 86 -1.56 10.77 -23.66
N TYR A 87 -0.81 10.74 -22.57
CA TYR A 87 -1.17 11.44 -21.32
C TYR A 87 -0.44 12.77 -21.12
N GLY A 88 0.38 13.19 -22.09
CA GLY A 88 1.05 14.48 -22.07
C GLY A 88 2.08 14.61 -20.95
N GLY A 89 3.18 13.86 -21.03
CA GLY A 89 4.44 14.13 -20.30
C GLY A 89 4.34 14.62 -18.84
N LEU A 90 3.36 14.15 -18.05
CA LEU A 90 3.06 14.70 -16.72
C LEU A 90 4.26 14.52 -15.79
N ARG A 91 4.72 15.63 -15.18
CA ARG A 91 5.81 15.59 -14.21
C ARG A 91 5.37 14.87 -12.92
N GLY A 92 6.32 14.30 -12.19
CA GLY A 92 6.06 13.57 -10.93
C GLY A 92 5.13 14.32 -9.96
N PRO A 93 5.41 15.60 -9.63
CA PRO A 93 4.55 16.41 -8.75
C PRO A 93 3.14 16.64 -9.30
N GLN A 94 2.97 16.75 -10.64
CA GLN A 94 1.65 16.93 -11.26
C GLN A 94 0.80 15.66 -11.13
N ARG A 95 1.42 14.48 -11.27
CA ARG A 95 0.75 13.20 -11.04
C ARG A 95 0.33 13.02 -9.58
N MET A 96 1.18 13.44 -8.64
CA MET A 96 0.84 13.44 -7.22
C MET A 96 -0.37 14.31 -6.95
N LEU A 97 -0.39 15.54 -7.49
CA LEU A 97 -1.52 16.46 -7.34
C LEU A 97 -2.80 15.85 -7.91
N ALA A 98 -2.76 15.34 -9.14
CA ALA A 98 -3.91 14.71 -9.79
C ALA A 98 -4.46 13.54 -8.94
N GLN A 99 -3.58 12.66 -8.44
CA GLN A 99 -3.99 11.55 -7.59
C GLN A 99 -4.64 12.03 -6.28
N ASN A 100 -4.04 13.03 -5.61
CA ASN A 100 -4.59 13.58 -4.37
C ASN A 100 -5.91 14.33 -4.59
N MET A 101 -6.08 15.01 -5.72
CA MET A 101 -7.34 15.66 -6.09
C MET A 101 -8.45 14.64 -6.31
N VAL A 102 -8.19 13.58 -7.09
CA VAL A 102 -9.15 12.50 -7.32
C VAL A 102 -9.50 11.81 -6.00
N ALA A 103 -8.51 11.49 -5.16
CA ALA A 103 -8.75 10.88 -3.85
C ALA A 103 -9.61 11.79 -2.94
N THR A 104 -9.35 13.10 -2.93
CA THR A 104 -10.13 14.07 -2.17
C THR A 104 -11.56 14.16 -2.69
N LEU A 105 -11.74 14.18 -4.01
CA LEU A 105 -13.06 14.21 -4.64
C LEU A 105 -13.86 12.95 -4.30
N PHE A 106 -13.30 11.76 -4.48
CA PHE A 106 -13.97 10.51 -4.13
C PHE A 106 -14.32 10.44 -2.64
N THR A 107 -13.40 10.83 -1.76
CA THR A 107 -13.64 10.83 -0.30
C THR A 107 -14.74 11.82 0.08
N THR A 108 -14.73 13.02 -0.50
CA THR A 108 -15.73 14.05 -0.23
C THR A 108 -17.10 13.63 -0.76
N CYS A 109 -17.18 13.12 -1.99
CA CYS A 109 -18.40 12.59 -2.57
C CYS A 109 -18.96 11.42 -1.75
N TYR A 110 -18.11 10.54 -1.23
CA TYR A 110 -18.53 9.45 -0.35
C TYR A 110 -19.10 9.97 0.97
N LEU A 111 -18.37 10.84 1.69
CA LEU A 111 -18.79 11.36 2.99
C LEU A 111 -20.09 12.16 2.90
N ILE A 112 -20.26 12.97 1.85
CA ILE A 112 -21.50 13.73 1.61
C ILE A 112 -22.61 12.79 1.10
N GLY A 113 -22.30 11.88 0.19
CA GLY A 113 -23.26 10.96 -0.43
C GLY A 113 -23.96 10.07 0.59
N VAL A 114 -23.21 9.53 1.56
CA VAL A 114 -23.76 8.70 2.66
C VAL A 114 -24.78 9.46 3.52
N GLN A 115 -24.69 10.79 3.59
CA GLN A 115 -25.65 11.61 4.33
C GLN A 115 -26.93 11.88 3.52
N LEU A 116 -26.78 12.12 2.21
CA LEU A 116 -27.88 12.55 1.34
C LEU A 116 -28.70 11.39 0.76
N LEU A 117 -28.08 10.22 0.54
CA LEU A 117 -28.73 9.08 -0.10
C LEU A 117 -29.69 8.35 0.88
N PRO A 118 -30.84 7.85 0.40
CA PRO A 118 -31.71 6.99 1.19
C PRO A 118 -31.00 5.71 1.65
N GLU A 119 -31.34 5.24 2.85
CA GLU A 119 -30.81 3.99 3.44
C GLU A 119 -30.96 2.78 2.49
N SER A 120 -32.02 2.76 1.69
CA SER A 120 -32.33 1.68 0.75
C SER A 120 -31.36 1.57 -0.45
N THR A 121 -30.64 2.65 -0.78
CA THR A 121 -29.65 2.65 -1.89
C THR A 121 -28.22 2.50 -1.40
N LEU A 122 -27.99 2.63 -0.09
CA LEU A 122 -26.67 2.51 0.50
C LEU A 122 -26.33 1.05 0.79
N PRO A 123 -25.11 0.58 0.45
CA PRO A 123 -24.66 -0.74 0.88
C PRO A 123 -24.59 -0.79 2.41
N ALA A 124 -24.89 -1.95 3.01
CA ALA A 124 -24.94 -2.11 4.47
C ALA A 124 -23.67 -1.63 5.20
N VAL A 125 -22.50 -1.71 4.55
CA VAL A 125 -21.21 -1.25 5.09
C VAL A 125 -21.13 0.28 5.20
N ALA A 126 -21.91 1.02 4.40
CA ALA A 126 -21.94 2.48 4.42
C ALA A 126 -22.94 3.05 5.43
N HIS A 127 -23.83 2.23 5.99
CA HIS A 127 -24.79 2.66 7.02
C HIS A 127 -24.07 3.07 8.31
N GLU A 128 -23.00 2.36 8.69
CA GLU A 128 -22.22 2.68 9.89
C GLU A 128 -21.43 3.99 9.76
N SER A 129 -21.08 4.39 8.54
CA SER A 129 -20.34 5.64 8.27
C SER A 129 -21.21 6.91 8.33
N ARG A 130 -22.51 6.77 8.65
CA ARG A 130 -23.47 7.88 8.58
C ARG A 130 -23.28 8.83 9.76
N GLY A 131 -23.05 10.10 9.47
CA GLY A 131 -22.86 11.15 10.50
C GLY A 131 -21.41 11.35 10.96
N GLU A 132 -20.47 10.49 10.55
CA GLU A 132 -19.03 10.59 10.87
C GLU A 132 -18.44 11.97 10.51
N LEU A 133 -18.85 12.55 9.38
CA LEU A 133 -18.40 13.89 8.98
C LEU A 133 -18.82 14.95 10.01
N PHE A 134 -20.06 14.87 10.51
CA PHE A 134 -20.57 15.83 11.46
C PHE A 134 -19.89 15.69 12.82
N VAL A 135 -19.65 14.45 13.26
CA VAL A 135 -18.87 14.14 14.46
C VAL A 135 -17.45 14.71 14.35
N ALA A 136 -16.78 14.51 13.21
CA ALA A 136 -15.45 15.06 12.98
C ALA A 136 -15.42 16.59 13.00
N LEU A 137 -16.41 17.25 12.39
CA LEU A 137 -16.53 18.71 12.41
C LEU A 137 -16.81 19.26 13.81
N GLN A 138 -17.65 18.59 14.60
CA GLN A 138 -17.88 18.94 16.00
C GLN A 138 -16.62 18.80 16.84
N PHE A 139 -15.84 17.73 16.63
CA PHE A 139 -14.56 17.52 17.30
C PHE A 139 -13.55 18.64 16.99
N LEU A 140 -13.46 19.06 15.72
CA LEU A 140 -12.63 20.20 15.29
C LEU A 140 -13.07 21.52 15.94
N ALA A 141 -14.37 21.74 16.08
CA ALA A 141 -14.92 22.94 16.73
C ALA A 141 -14.64 22.96 18.25
N GLN A 142 -14.68 21.79 18.90
CA GLN A 142 -14.42 21.65 20.34
C GLN A 142 -12.93 21.74 20.68
N GLN A 143 -12.04 21.28 19.80
CA GLN A 143 -10.59 21.31 20.02
C GLN A 143 -9.81 21.90 18.83
N PRO A 144 -9.78 23.24 18.69
CA PRO A 144 -9.11 23.89 17.56
C PRO A 144 -7.58 23.66 17.55
N ALA A 145 -6.98 23.32 18.69
CA ALA A 145 -5.56 22.96 18.76
C ALA A 145 -5.19 21.76 17.89
N VAL A 146 -6.14 20.84 17.61
CA VAL A 146 -5.91 19.67 16.77
C VAL A 146 -5.65 20.05 15.31
N ILE A 147 -6.10 21.22 14.85
CA ILE A 147 -5.85 21.71 13.49
C ILE A 147 -4.35 21.82 13.21
N TYR A 148 -3.54 22.22 14.20
CA TYR A 148 -2.10 22.26 14.06
C TYR A 148 -1.50 20.86 13.85
N ASN A 149 -1.98 19.85 14.58
CA ASN A 149 -1.54 18.47 14.41
C ASN A 149 -1.93 17.93 13.03
N ILE A 150 -3.14 18.22 12.56
CA ILE A 150 -3.62 17.82 11.23
C ILE A 150 -2.78 18.51 10.14
N ALA A 151 -2.51 19.80 10.26
CA ALA A 151 -1.71 20.55 9.30
C ALA A 151 -0.26 20.03 9.26
N CYS A 152 0.36 19.80 10.41
CA CYS A 152 1.71 19.25 10.50
C CYS A 152 1.78 17.85 9.88
N TYR A 153 0.80 16.99 10.18
CA TYR A 153 0.68 15.67 9.57
C TYR A 153 0.53 15.77 8.04
N ALA A 154 -0.34 16.66 7.55
CA ALA A 154 -0.57 16.84 6.12
C ALA A 154 0.68 17.32 5.38
N VAL A 155 1.43 18.27 5.94
CA VAL A 155 2.69 18.77 5.34
C VAL A 155 3.73 17.65 5.28
N LEU A 156 3.93 16.91 6.38
CA LEU A 156 4.88 15.80 6.41
C LEU A 156 4.47 14.67 5.46
N ALA A 157 3.18 14.34 5.41
CA ALA A 157 2.64 13.34 4.48
C ALA A 157 2.86 13.77 3.02
N ALA A 158 2.56 15.03 2.68
CA ALA A 158 2.79 15.59 1.36
C ALA A 158 4.27 15.58 0.98
N ALA A 159 5.17 15.97 1.87
CA ALA A 159 6.61 15.90 1.64
C ALA A 159 7.07 14.47 1.34
N SER A 160 6.63 13.49 2.14
CA SER A 160 6.98 12.08 1.93
C SER A 160 6.45 11.53 0.60
N GLN A 161 5.25 11.95 0.20
CA GLN A 161 4.62 11.53 -1.04
C GLN A 161 5.29 12.19 -2.26
N LEU A 162 5.70 13.46 -2.14
CA LEU A 162 6.44 14.17 -3.18
C LEU A 162 7.75 13.47 -3.52
N LEU A 163 8.51 13.06 -2.49
CA LEU A 163 9.74 12.29 -2.68
C LEU A 163 9.50 11.00 -3.46
N LEU A 164 8.42 10.27 -3.15
CA LEU A 164 8.05 9.06 -3.88
C LEU A 164 7.69 9.34 -5.34
N PHE A 165 6.92 10.40 -5.62
CA PHE A 165 6.52 10.73 -6.99
C PHE A 165 7.64 11.30 -7.85
N VAL A 166 8.61 11.99 -7.25
CA VAL A 166 9.84 12.42 -7.92
C VAL A 166 10.73 11.23 -8.24
N ALA A 167 10.83 10.26 -7.32
CA ALA A 167 11.57 9.02 -7.54
C ALA A 167 10.89 8.08 -8.55
N PHE A 168 9.55 8.13 -8.66
CA PHE A 168 8.72 7.21 -9.43
C PHE A 168 9.23 6.90 -10.85
N PRO A 169 9.61 7.88 -11.71
CA PRO A 169 9.99 7.58 -13.10
C PRO A 169 11.24 6.71 -13.24
N ASN A 170 12.09 6.68 -12.20
CA ASN A 170 13.35 5.96 -12.22
C ASN A 170 13.21 4.52 -11.70
N PHE A 171 12.04 4.13 -11.20
CA PHE A 171 11.83 2.86 -10.51
C PHE A 171 10.57 2.17 -11.00
N SER A 172 10.66 0.89 -11.37
CA SER A 172 9.49 0.08 -11.73
C SER A 172 8.48 -0.04 -10.57
N SER A 173 7.22 -0.33 -10.88
CA SER A 173 6.15 -0.55 -9.88
C SER A 173 6.52 -1.58 -8.79
N LEU A 174 7.36 -2.56 -9.12
CA LEU A 174 7.85 -3.56 -8.18
C LEU A 174 8.74 -2.96 -7.07
N VAL A 175 9.74 -2.14 -7.46
CA VAL A 175 10.64 -1.43 -6.54
C VAL A 175 9.83 -0.57 -5.57
N GLN A 176 8.82 0.13 -6.10
CA GLN A 176 7.99 1.04 -5.31
C GLN A 176 7.15 0.30 -4.27
N THR A 177 6.63 -0.87 -4.64
CA THR A 177 5.91 -1.74 -3.71
C THR A 177 6.85 -2.23 -2.60
N ASN A 178 8.09 -2.58 -2.93
CA ASN A 178 9.11 -2.97 -1.97
C ASN A 178 9.46 -1.82 -1.01
N ILE A 179 9.76 -0.61 -1.52
CA ILE A 179 10.01 0.59 -0.69
C ILE A 179 8.84 0.85 0.28
N ARG A 180 7.60 0.71 -0.19
CA ARG A 180 6.41 0.89 0.66
C ARG A 180 6.32 -0.18 1.75
N VAL A 181 6.64 -1.43 1.45
CA VAL A 181 6.67 -2.51 2.44
C VAL A 181 7.73 -2.22 3.50
N VAL A 182 8.96 -1.86 3.10
CA VAL A 182 10.04 -1.50 4.02
C VAL A 182 9.66 -0.30 4.89
N ARG A 183 9.03 0.73 4.31
CA ARG A 183 8.54 1.88 5.07
C ARG A 183 7.47 1.48 6.08
N LYS A 184 6.51 0.63 5.70
CA LYS A 184 5.45 0.14 6.59
C LYS A 184 6.02 -0.68 7.75
N THR A 185 7.01 -1.54 7.49
CA THR A 185 7.66 -2.32 8.55
C THR A 185 8.53 -1.48 9.48
N LEU A 186 9.25 -0.49 8.95
CA LEU A 186 10.01 0.46 9.77
C LEU A 186 9.10 1.31 10.67
N ALA A 187 7.98 1.80 10.15
CA ALA A 187 6.99 2.53 10.94
C ALA A 187 6.43 1.66 12.08
N MET A 188 6.16 0.38 11.78
CA MET A 188 5.74 -0.57 12.80
C MET A 188 6.82 -0.82 13.86
N LEU A 189 8.07 -1.03 13.45
CA LEU A 189 9.19 -1.21 14.38
C LEU A 189 9.35 0.03 15.28
N THR A 190 9.27 1.22 14.68
CA THR A 190 9.32 2.49 15.40
C THR A 190 8.18 2.59 16.43
N SER A 191 6.96 2.17 16.06
CA SER A 191 5.82 2.11 16.98
C SER A 191 6.07 1.17 18.16
N ILE A 192 6.61 -0.03 17.93
CA ILE A 192 6.95 -0.99 18.99
C ILE A 192 7.98 -0.39 19.96
N LEU A 193 9.03 0.24 19.43
CA LEU A 193 10.08 0.89 20.22
C LEU A 193 9.54 2.09 21.01
N TRP A 194 8.68 2.90 20.39
CA TRP A 194 8.10 4.10 21.00
C TRP A 194 7.12 3.74 22.14
N PHE A 195 6.25 2.77 21.91
CA PHE A 195 5.27 2.31 22.91
C PHE A 195 5.85 1.30 23.91
N GLN A 196 7.17 1.03 23.87
CA GLN A 196 7.86 0.08 24.76
C GLN A 196 7.19 -1.31 24.78
N LYS A 197 6.58 -1.72 23.66
CA LYS A 197 6.00 -3.05 23.52
C LYS A 197 7.14 -4.06 23.36
N LYS A 198 7.03 -5.20 24.02
CA LYS A 198 8.01 -6.29 23.88
C LYS A 198 7.71 -7.07 22.60
N PRO A 199 8.53 -6.99 21.54
CA PRO A 199 8.29 -7.74 20.33
C PRO A 199 8.37 -9.25 20.60
N THR A 200 7.36 -9.99 20.14
CA THR A 200 7.34 -11.46 20.22
C THR A 200 8.45 -12.04 19.33
N GLY A 201 8.99 -13.21 19.67
CA GLY A 201 9.99 -13.91 18.83
C GLY A 201 9.53 -14.11 17.37
N TRP A 202 8.22 -14.29 17.16
CA TRP A 202 7.61 -14.38 15.82
C TRP A 202 7.63 -13.06 15.04
N GLN A 203 7.52 -11.91 15.72
CA GLN A 203 7.64 -10.61 15.06
C GLN A 203 9.08 -10.35 14.62
N TRP A 204 10.08 -10.79 15.41
CA TRP A 204 11.48 -10.74 14.99
C TRP A 204 11.75 -11.62 13.77
N LEU A 205 11.22 -12.85 13.77
CA LEU A 205 11.33 -13.73 12.60
C LEU A 205 10.66 -13.10 11.37
N GLY A 206 9.47 -12.53 11.54
CA GLY A 206 8.78 -11.83 10.46
C GLY A 206 9.56 -10.61 9.96
N LEU A 207 10.22 -9.86 10.86
CA LEU A 207 11.08 -8.74 10.51
C LEU A 207 12.27 -9.18 9.65
N VAL A 208 12.95 -10.25 10.06
CA VAL A 208 14.06 -10.85 9.30
C VAL A 208 13.57 -11.32 7.92
N LEU A 209 12.38 -11.93 7.83
CA LEU A 209 11.80 -12.35 6.56
C LEU A 209 11.48 -11.17 5.64
N VAL A 210 10.93 -10.07 6.16
CA VAL A 210 10.63 -8.89 5.32
C VAL A 210 11.91 -8.21 4.85
N PHE A 211 12.86 -7.92 5.74
CA PHE A 211 14.10 -7.24 5.36
C PHE A 211 15.01 -8.12 4.51
N GLY A 212 15.14 -9.40 4.86
CA GLY A 212 15.90 -10.37 4.07
C GLY A 212 15.29 -10.54 2.68
N GLY A 213 13.97 -10.68 2.60
CA GLY A 213 13.29 -10.81 1.31
C GLY A 213 13.39 -9.54 0.45
N ALA A 214 13.25 -8.36 1.06
CA ALA A 214 13.43 -7.08 0.38
C ALA A 214 14.87 -6.87 -0.12
N ALA A 215 15.87 -7.29 0.66
CA ALA A 215 17.28 -7.19 0.30
C ALA A 215 17.63 -8.10 -0.89
N VAL A 216 17.13 -9.35 -0.87
CA VAL A 216 17.31 -10.30 -1.98
C VAL A 216 16.61 -9.80 -3.25
N ASP A 217 15.40 -9.25 -3.12
CA ASP A 217 14.64 -8.68 -4.25
C ASP A 217 15.40 -7.51 -4.87
N GLY A 218 15.92 -6.59 -4.04
CA GLY A 218 16.73 -5.47 -4.51
C GLY A 218 18.05 -5.93 -5.17
N TRP A 219 18.69 -6.97 -4.64
CA TRP A 219 19.89 -7.54 -5.26
C TRP A 219 19.61 -8.16 -6.63
N MET A 220 18.53 -8.95 -6.75
CA MET A 220 18.13 -9.55 -8.03
C MET A 220 17.79 -8.51 -9.09
N GLN A 221 17.08 -7.44 -8.72
CA GLN A 221 16.74 -6.36 -9.65
C GLN A 221 17.97 -5.60 -10.13
N ARG A 222 18.98 -5.45 -9.28
CA ARG A 222 20.25 -4.85 -9.68
C ARG A 222 20.97 -5.69 -10.73
N LEU A 223 20.99 -7.02 -10.58
CA LEU A 223 21.60 -7.92 -11.55
C LEU A 223 20.89 -7.85 -12.90
N GLU A 224 19.56 -7.87 -12.91
CA GLU A 224 18.77 -7.73 -14.15
C GLU A 224 19.05 -6.39 -14.86
N TYR A 225 19.17 -5.30 -14.11
CA TYR A 225 19.52 -3.99 -14.67
C TYR A 225 20.93 -3.96 -15.28
N GLU A 226 21.91 -4.62 -14.64
CA GLU A 226 23.27 -4.73 -15.16
C GLU A 226 23.32 -5.61 -16.43
N GLU A 227 22.55 -6.70 -16.49
CA GLU A 227 22.42 -7.56 -17.67
C GLU A 227 21.79 -6.83 -18.87
N GLU A 228 20.66 -6.13 -18.66
CA GLU A 228 19.99 -5.35 -19.70
C GLU A 228 20.91 -4.26 -20.29
N ARG A 229 21.71 -3.62 -19.43
CA ARG A 229 22.69 -2.60 -19.86
C ARG A 229 23.79 -3.20 -20.73
N HIS A 230 24.34 -4.35 -20.33
CA HIS A 230 25.37 -5.05 -21.12
C HIS A 230 24.84 -5.55 -22.47
N GLU A 231 23.58 -5.98 -22.55
CA GLU A 231 22.96 -6.33 -23.84
C GLU A 231 22.72 -5.11 -24.74
N GLY A 232 22.32 -3.98 -24.16
CA GLY A 232 22.15 -2.72 -24.87
C GLY A 232 23.47 -2.22 -25.49
N GLU A 233 24.57 -2.30 -24.73
CA GLU A 233 25.91 -1.95 -25.20
C GLU A 233 26.39 -2.87 -26.34
N LYS A 234 26.08 -4.17 -26.28
CA LYS A 234 26.40 -5.14 -27.36
C LYS A 234 25.59 -4.94 -28.63
N LYS A 235 24.35 -4.44 -28.54
CA LYS A 235 23.49 -4.15 -29.72
C LYS A 235 23.83 -2.82 -30.40
N ALA A 236 24.51 -1.93 -29.68
CA ALA A 236 24.94 -0.63 -30.19
C ALA A 236 26.33 -0.65 -30.86
N MET A 237 27.04 -1.78 -30.77
CA MET A 237 28.35 -2.06 -31.37
C MET A 237 28.21 -2.97 -32.59
#